data_AF-A0A0B5HET4-F1
#
_entry.id   AF-A0A0B5HET4-F1
#
_cell.length_a   1.000
_cell.length_b   1.000
_cell.length_c   1.000
_cell.angle_alpha   90.00
_cell.angle_beta   90.00
_cell.angle_gamma   90.00
#
_symmetry.space_group_name_H-M   'P 1'
#
loop_
_entity.id
_entity.type
_entity.pdbx_description
1 polymer ?
#
loop_
_entity_poly.entity_id
_entity_poly.type
_entity_poly.pdbx_seq_one_letter_code
_entity_poly.pdbx_strand_id
1 'polypeptide(L)'
;MIGLILQTGLTENVWIALTLFVFVWLFSWAKTNLGSAKLAILFAVIVVYLTFYSYSILIWIAVALFLFATFGKELFSRVNPFEGSSGGLR
;
A
#
# COMPACT_ATOMS: atom_id res chain seq x y z
N MET A 1 -29.30 -1.25 10.83
CA MET A 1 -28.51 -2.27 11.58
C MET A 1 -27.74 -3.22 10.67
N ILE A 2 -28.33 -3.83 9.63
CA ILE A 2 -27.61 -4.76 8.72
C ILE A 2 -26.45 -4.09 7.95
N GLY A 3 -26.63 -2.85 7.46
CA GLY A 3 -25.57 -2.12 6.75
C GLY A 3 -24.32 -1.84 7.60
N LEU A 4 -24.48 -1.67 8.92
CA LEU A 4 -23.36 -1.40 9.83
C LEU A 4 -22.54 -2.68 10.11
N ILE A 5 -23.20 -3.85 10.11
CA ILE A 5 -22.58 -5.17 10.28
C ILE A 5 -21.81 -5.58 9.01
N LEU A 6 -22.39 -5.32 7.83
CA LEU A 6 -21.71 -5.59 6.56
C LEU A 6 -20.49 -4.68 6.36
N GLN A 7 -20.59 -3.41 6.77
CA GLN A 7 -19.47 -2.48 6.68
C GLN A 7 -18.35 -2.85 7.67
N THR A 8 -18.66 -3.13 8.93
CA THR A 8 -17.64 -3.58 9.92
C THR A 8 -16.96 -4.87 9.49
N GLY A 9 -17.73 -5.87 9.05
CA GLY A 9 -17.19 -7.15 8.55
C GLY A 9 -16.29 -7.01 7.33
N LEU A 10 -16.66 -6.21 6.32
CA LEU A 10 -15.78 -5.98 5.16
C LEU A 10 -14.50 -5.24 5.54
N THR A 11 -14.64 -4.18 6.35
CA THR A 11 -13.50 -3.31 6.66
C THR A 11 -12.48 -4.05 7.53
N GLU A 12 -12.92 -4.85 8.51
CA GLU A 12 -12.05 -5.70 9.34
C GLU A 12 -11.33 -6.77 8.52
N ASN A 13 -12.02 -7.43 7.61
CA ASN A 13 -11.44 -8.47 6.76
C ASN A 13 -10.35 -7.92 5.81
N VAL A 14 -10.60 -6.76 5.20
CA VAL A 14 -9.63 -6.09 4.33
C VAL A 14 -8.39 -5.66 5.12
N TRP A 15 -8.60 -5.16 6.34
CA TRP A 15 -7.51 -4.76 7.21
C TRP A 15 -6.60 -5.93 7.60
N ILE A 16 -7.19 -7.07 7.96
CA ILE A 16 -6.45 -8.31 8.26
C ILE A 16 -5.63 -8.77 7.05
N ALA A 17 -6.22 -8.75 5.86
CA ALA A 17 -5.53 -9.13 4.63
C ALA A 17 -4.33 -8.21 4.33
N LEU A 18 -4.49 -6.89 4.50
CA LEU A 18 -3.41 -5.92 4.34
C LEU A 18 -2.29 -6.11 5.37
N THR A 19 -2.65 -6.33 6.64
CA THR A 19 -1.66 -6.59 7.69
C THR A 19 -0.86 -7.85 7.41
N LEU A 20 -1.51 -8.94 7.00
CA LEU A 20 -0.84 -10.18 6.61
C LEU A 20 0.06 -9.99 5.40
N PHE A 21 -0.40 -9.28 4.37
CA PHE A 21 0.38 -9.01 3.18
C PHE A 21 1.65 -8.22 3.51
N VAL A 22 1.52 -7.12 4.26
CA VAL A 22 2.67 -6.31 4.70
C VAL A 22 3.59 -7.12 5.59
N PHE A 23 3.05 -7.94 6.51
CA PHE A 23 3.87 -8.78 7.37
C PHE A 23 4.72 -9.79 6.60
N VAL A 24 4.12 -10.51 5.64
CA VAL A 24 4.85 -11.48 4.82
C VAL A 24 5.88 -10.79 3.94
N TRP A 25 5.51 -9.67 3.32
CA TRP A 25 6.43 -8.89 2.50
C TRP A 25 7.62 -8.38 3.31
N LEU A 26 7.36 -7.79 4.47
CA LEU A 26 8.37 -7.22 5.34
C LEU A 26 9.24 -8.30 5.99
N PHE A 27 8.67 -9.46 6.33
CA PHE A 27 9.42 -10.63 6.76
C PHE A 27 10.35 -11.17 5.67
N SER A 28 9.86 -11.29 4.43
CA SER A 28 10.67 -11.74 3.31
C SER A 28 11.82 -10.76 3.04
N TRP A 29 11.54 -9.46 3.08
CA TRP A 29 12.57 -8.43 2.95
C TRP A 29 13.57 -8.47 4.10
N ALA A 30 13.11 -8.54 5.35
CA ALA A 30 13.96 -8.59 6.53
C ALA A 30 14.85 -9.84 6.56
N LYS A 31 14.34 -11.00 6.13
CA LYS A 31 15.10 -12.25 6.04
C LYS A 31 16.28 -12.11 5.07
N THR A 32 16.08 -11.46 3.93
CA THR A 32 17.12 -11.24 2.92
C THR A 32 18.20 -10.26 3.40
N ASN A 33 17.84 -9.26 4.21
CA ASN A 33 18.77 -8.24 4.68
C ASN A 33 19.50 -8.60 6.00
N LEU A 34 18.83 -9.27 6.93
CA LEU A 34 19.36 -9.57 8.27
C LEU A 34 20.10 -10.92 8.34
N GLY A 35 19.92 -11.81 7.35
CA GLY A 35 20.58 -13.12 7.30
C GLY A 35 20.13 -14.14 8.37
N SER A 36 19.35 -13.72 9.38
CA SER A 36 18.83 -14.57 10.45
C SER A 36 17.31 -14.58 10.49
N ALA A 37 16.70 -15.75 10.32
CA ALA A 37 15.25 -15.91 10.31
C ALA A 37 14.58 -15.51 11.64
N LYS A 38 15.24 -15.77 12.78
CA LYS A 38 14.72 -15.42 14.11
C LYS A 38 14.68 -13.90 14.32
N LEU A 39 15.75 -13.20 13.91
CA LEU A 39 15.80 -11.74 14.00
C LEU A 39 14.84 -11.08 13.00
N ALA A 40 14.73 -11.63 11.79
CA ALA A 40 13.81 -11.14 10.78
C ALA A 40 12.34 -11.21 11.22
N ILE A 41 11.93 -12.28 11.90
CA ILE A 41 10.55 -12.41 12.38
C ILE A 41 10.26 -11.43 13.51
N LEU A 42 11.20 -11.26 14.45
CA LEU A 42 11.07 -10.30 15.54
C LEU A 42 10.97 -8.87 14.99
N PHE A 43 11.81 -8.54 14.00
CA PHE A 43 11.81 -7.24 13.34
C PHE A 43 10.51 -6.99 12.58
N ALA A 44 10.02 -7.98 11.83
CA ALA A 44 8.77 -7.87 11.08
C ALA A 44 7.57 -7.65 12.01
N VAL A 45 7.49 -8.37 13.14
CA VAL A 45 6.44 -8.18 14.15
C VAL A 45 6.47 -6.77 14.71
N ILE A 46 7.65 -6.28 15.11
CA ILE A 46 7.81 -4.93 15.68
C ILE A 46 7.37 -3.86 14.69
N VAL A 47 7.85 -3.95 13.44
CA VAL A 47 7.55 -2.95 12.40
C VAL A 47 6.06 -2.96 12.03
N VAL A 48 5.45 -4.15 11.87
CA VAL A 48 4.01 -4.26 11.59
C VAL A 48 3.20 -3.71 12.77
N TYR A 49 3.56 -4.05 14.01
CA TYR A 49 2.89 -3.49 15.19
C TYR A 49 2.99 -1.96 15.23
N LEU A 50 4.17 -1.39 15.04
CA LEU A 50 4.36 0.07 15.01
C LEU A 50 3.57 0.73 13.88
N THR A 51 3.54 0.11 12.70
CA THR A 51 2.88 0.67 11.50
C THR A 51 1.36 0.61 11.63
N PHE A 52 0.81 -0.49 12.14
CA PHE A 52 -0.62 -0.67 12.21
C PHE A 52 -1.24 -0.13 13.49
N TYR A 53 -0.54 -0.24 14.63
CA TYR A 53 -1.04 0.16 15.95
C TYR A 53 -0.64 1.56 16.39
N SER A 54 0.63 1.97 16.22
CA SER A 54 1.10 3.30 16.64
C SER A 54 0.95 4.38 15.57
N TYR A 55 1.13 4.04 14.31
CA TYR A 55 1.18 5.01 13.22
C TYR A 55 0.31 4.61 12.03
N SER A 56 -0.99 4.42 12.28
CA SER A 56 -1.95 3.99 11.25
C SER A 56 -2.01 4.93 10.03
N ILE A 57 -1.54 6.19 10.16
CA ILE A 57 -1.37 7.13 9.05
C ILE A 57 -0.36 6.67 8.00
N LEU A 58 0.69 5.93 8.39
CA LEU A 58 1.69 5.40 7.45
C LEU A 58 1.09 4.37 6.48
N ILE A 59 0.05 3.64 6.91
CA ILE A 59 -0.68 2.72 6.04
C ILE A 59 -1.33 3.49 4.90
N TRP A 60 -2.00 4.60 5.21
CA TRP A 60 -2.66 5.44 4.21
C TRP A 60 -1.66 6.05 3.23
N ILE A 61 -0.45 6.38 3.68
CA ILE A 61 0.64 6.83 2.80
C ILE A 61 1.07 5.69 1.85
N ALA A 62 1.24 4.47 2.36
CA ALA A 62 1.57 3.31 1.53
C ALA A 62 0.47 2.98 0.51
N VAL A 63 -0.80 3.07 0.91
CA VAL A 63 -1.96 2.90 0.01
C VAL A 63 -2.00 4.01 -1.04
N ALA A 64 -1.79 5.27 -0.65
CA ALA A 64 -1.73 6.40 -1.58
C ALA A 64 -0.58 6.24 -2.59
N LEU A 65 0.60 5.81 -2.15
CA LEU A 65 1.73 5.48 -3.01
C LEU A 65 1.41 4.32 -3.97
N PHE A 66 0.73 3.27 -3.48
CA PHE A 66 0.33 2.13 -4.31
C PHE A 66 -0.69 2.54 -5.38
N LEU A 67 -1.71 3.31 -5.00
CA LEU A 67 -2.70 3.85 -5.93
C LEU A 67 -2.03 4.79 -6.94
N PHE A 68 -1.11 5.64 -6.51
CA PHE A 68 -0.36 6.52 -7.40
C PHE A 68 0.57 5.74 -8.34
N ALA A 69 1.25 4.71 -7.87
CA ALA A 69 2.11 3.89 -8.73
C ALA A 69 1.31 3.09 -9.77
N THR A 70 0.12 2.62 -9.40
CA THR A 70 -0.75 1.79 -10.25
C THR A 70 -1.53 2.64 -11.24
N PHE A 71 -2.19 3.70 -10.77
CA PHE A 71 -3.10 4.52 -11.58
C PHE A 71 -2.49 5.84 -12.02
N GLY A 72 -1.39 6.29 -11.42
CA GLY A 72 -0.78 7.58 -11.72
C GLY A 72 -0.34 7.67 -13.18
N LYS A 73 0.21 6.61 -13.76
CA LYS A 73 0.61 6.62 -15.19
C LYS A 73 -0.58 6.89 -16.12
N GLU A 74 -1.74 6.29 -15.84
CA GLU A 74 -2.96 6.50 -16.62
C GLU A 74 -3.55 7.91 -16.37
N LEU A 75 -3.51 8.41 -15.14
CA LEU A 75 -3.98 9.76 -14.82
C LEU A 75 -3.10 10.85 -15.45
N PHE A 76 -1.76 10.71 -15.42
CA PHE A 76 -0.86 11.65 -16.08
C PHE A 76 -0.98 11.61 -17.61
N SER A 77 -1.25 10.44 -18.21
CA SER A 77 -1.49 10.33 -19.65
C SER A 77 -2.74 11.10 -20.11
N ARG A 78 -3.75 11.26 -19.24
CA ARG A 78 -4.98 12.02 -19.53
C ARG A 78 -4.88 13.52 -19.22
N VAL A 79 -3.86 13.92 -18.46
CA VAL A 79 -3.65 15.32 -18.01
C VAL A 79 -2.57 16.02 -18.85
N ASN A 80 -2.15 15.46 -19.99
CA ASN A 80 -1.25 16.12 -20.92
C ASN A 80 -2.04 16.76 -22.10
N PRO A 81 -2.59 17.98 -21.96
CA PRO A 81 -3.31 18.66 -23.04
C PRO A 81 -2.40 19.19 -24.17
N PHE A 82 -1.08 18.95 -24.12
CA PHE A 82 -0.11 19.58 -25.02
C PHE A 82 0.33 18.74 -26.23
N GLU A 83 -0.22 17.54 -26.43
CA GLU A 83 0.12 16.70 -27.59
C GLU A 83 -0.72 17.01 -28.85
N GLY A 84 -1.63 18.00 -28.79
CA GLY A 84 -2.59 18.29 -29.86
C GLY A 84 -2.44 19.64 -30.59
N SER A 85 -1.36 20.41 -30.41
CA SER A 85 -1.27 21.77 -30.97
C SER A 85 0.10 22.17 -31.56
N SER A 86 0.79 21.26 -32.26
CA SER A 86 1.99 21.65 -33.04
C SER A 86 2.17 20.91 -34.37
N GLY A 87 1.08 20.66 -35.10
CA GLY A 87 1.14 20.06 -36.44
C GLY A 87 0.09 20.62 -37.38
N GLY A 88 0.28 21.85 -37.89
CA GLY A 88 -0.67 22.45 -38.82
C GLY A 88 -0.33 23.85 -39.31
N LEU A 89 0.95 24.12 -39.61
CA LEU A 89 1.36 25.25 -40.45
C LEU A 89 2.23 24.71 -41.59
N ARG A 90 1.61 23.93 -42.46
CA ARG A 90 2.00 23.70 -43.86
C ARG A 90 0.75 23.39 -44.66
#